data_AF-A0A2E0CPF8-F1
#
_entry.id   AF-A0A2E0CPF8-F1
#
_cell.length_a   1.000
_cell.length_b   1.000
_cell.length_c   1.000
_cell.angle_alpha   90.00
_cell.angle_beta   90.00
_cell.angle_gamma   90.00
#
_symmetry.space_group_name_H-M   'P 1'
#
loop_
_entity.id
_entity.type
_entity.pdbx_description
1 polymer ?
#
loop_
_entity_poly.entity_id
_entity_poly.type
_entity_poly.pdbx_seq_one_letter_code
_entity_poly.pdbx_strand_id
1 'polypeptide(L)'
;MKKRAPRVYRWVERMNRADKDASEYFDRGTDFLPNDEIPDTLQSVLRVVAQDFIPETAASADFLNFWLSQNKPEAGTPAVFRLGASIGSIDFQVRAQAIKALVVPYRHFQLQRIHRVFDESETQVQGRVNRLLSSCGMADVLNIKLQRQIGRLDNLEVWLD
;
A
#
# COMPACT_ATOMS: atom_id res chain seq x y z
N MET A 1 -13.91 10.78 23.62
CA MET A 1 -13.42 9.40 23.37
C MET A 1 -13.24 8.57 24.63
N LYS A 2 -12.53 9.05 25.68
CA LYS A 2 -12.29 8.30 26.94
C LYS A 2 -13.48 7.49 27.49
N LYS A 3 -14.67 8.09 27.58
CA LYS A 3 -15.88 7.43 28.14
C LYS A 3 -16.63 6.49 27.17
N ARG A 4 -16.48 6.66 25.85
CA ARG A 4 -17.28 5.94 24.84
C ARG A 4 -16.49 4.87 24.08
N ALA A 5 -15.20 5.09 23.86
CA ALA A 5 -14.33 4.19 23.11
C ALA A 5 -12.91 4.19 23.73
N PRO A 6 -12.76 3.67 24.97
CA PRO A 6 -11.50 3.74 25.70
C PRO A 6 -10.34 3.05 24.97
N ARG A 7 -10.59 1.97 24.21
CA ARG A 7 -9.56 1.27 23.42
C ARG A 7 -9.01 2.11 22.27
N VAL A 8 -9.89 2.81 21.54
CA VAL A 8 -9.49 3.74 20.48
C VAL A 8 -8.71 4.90 21.08
N TYR A 9 -9.18 5.43 22.22
CA TYR A 9 -8.48 6.49 22.94
C TYR A 9 -7.06 6.08 23.33
N ARG A 10 -6.86 4.90 23.93
CA ARG A 10 -5.53 4.40 24.29
C ARG A 10 -4.63 4.13 23.08
N TRP A 11 -5.20 3.66 21.97
CA TRP A 11 -4.45 3.52 20.72
C TRP A 11 -3.95 4.89 20.20
N VAL A 12 -4.80 5.92 20.22
CA VAL A 12 -4.38 7.28 19.81
C VAL A 12 -3.28 7.84 20.71
N GLU A 13 -3.36 7.66 22.03
CA GLU A 13 -2.29 8.10 22.94
C GLU A 13 -0.96 7.42 22.61
N ARG A 14 -0.96 6.10 22.39
CA ARG A 14 0.26 5.35 22.02
C ARG A 14 0.87 5.81 20.72
N MET A 15 0.06 6.05 19.68
CA MET A 15 0.58 6.44 18.36
C MET A 15 1.20 7.85 18.33
N ASN A 16 0.93 8.69 19.34
CA ASN A 16 1.43 10.07 19.42
C ASN A 16 2.50 10.27 20.49
N ARG A 17 2.97 9.19 21.11
CA ARG A 17 4.05 9.22 22.11
C ARG A 17 5.32 8.63 21.53
N ALA A 18 6.45 9.18 21.94
CA ALA A 18 7.76 8.64 21.58
C ALA A 18 8.06 7.33 22.32
N ASP A 19 7.55 7.19 23.55
CA ASP A 19 7.60 5.97 24.32
C ASP A 19 6.46 5.02 23.96
N LYS A 20 6.62 3.74 24.28
CA LYS A 20 5.67 2.67 23.92
C LYS A 20 4.26 2.88 24.50
N ASP A 21 4.13 3.65 25.59
CA ASP A 21 2.88 3.93 26.34
C ASP A 21 1.96 2.70 26.47
N ALA A 22 2.58 1.57 26.81
CA ALA A 22 1.97 0.24 26.80
C ALA A 22 1.97 -0.40 28.20
N SER A 23 1.83 0.43 29.24
CA SER A 23 1.86 0.00 30.65
C SER A 23 0.80 -1.05 31.00
N GLU A 24 -0.25 -1.17 30.20
CA GLU A 24 -1.32 -2.16 30.39
C GLU A 24 -0.92 -3.58 29.97
N TYR A 25 0.29 -3.75 29.44
CA TYR A 25 0.77 -5.04 28.99
C TYR A 25 2.09 -5.38 29.66
N PHE A 26 2.12 -6.53 30.32
CA PHE A 26 3.33 -7.04 30.98
C PHE A 26 4.36 -7.51 29.95
N ASP A 27 5.64 -7.28 30.26
CA ASP A 27 6.81 -7.85 29.56
C ASP A 27 6.88 -7.56 28.05
N ARG A 28 6.91 -6.26 27.72
CA ARG A 28 6.80 -5.78 26.35
C ARG A 28 8.18 -5.38 25.79
N GLY A 29 8.97 -6.34 25.33
CA GLY A 29 10.18 -6.09 24.53
C GLY A 29 9.89 -5.24 23.28
N THR A 30 10.87 -4.46 22.81
CA THR A 30 10.78 -3.65 21.57
C THR A 30 11.25 -4.39 20.33
N ASP A 31 11.71 -5.62 20.51
CA ASP A 31 12.24 -6.45 19.43
C ASP A 31 11.11 -6.95 18.53
N PHE A 32 11.48 -7.35 17.31
CA PHE A 32 10.60 -8.12 16.45
C PHE A 32 10.28 -9.48 17.07
N LEU A 33 9.20 -10.11 16.61
CA LEU A 33 8.90 -11.48 17.03
C LEU A 33 10.06 -12.40 16.64
N PRO A 34 10.41 -13.37 17.49
CA PRO A 34 11.53 -14.27 17.22
C PRO A 34 11.28 -15.06 15.93
N ASN A 35 12.37 -15.42 15.23
CA ASN A 35 12.34 -16.23 14.02
C ASN A 35 11.47 -15.67 12.87
N ASP A 36 11.30 -14.34 12.80
CA ASP A 36 10.43 -13.67 11.83
C ASP A 36 8.98 -14.18 11.85
N GLU A 37 8.47 -14.52 13.04
CA GLU A 37 7.10 -15.03 13.17
C GLU A 37 6.08 -13.99 12.69
N ILE A 38 5.10 -14.45 11.90
CA ILE A 38 3.99 -13.64 11.42
C ILE A 38 2.69 -14.23 11.97
N PRO A 39 2.06 -13.58 12.98
CA PRO A 39 0.89 -14.13 13.65
C PRO A 39 -0.30 -14.37 12.71
N ASP A 40 -1.04 -15.45 12.94
CA ASP A 40 -2.26 -15.79 12.18
C ASP A 40 -3.34 -14.69 12.27
N THR A 41 -3.35 -13.95 13.37
CA THR A 41 -4.22 -12.79 13.57
C THR A 41 -3.87 -11.65 12.62
N LEU A 42 -2.58 -11.40 12.38
CA LEU A 42 -2.13 -10.42 11.40
C LEU A 42 -2.48 -10.87 9.98
N GLN A 43 -2.27 -12.14 9.64
CA GLN A 43 -2.69 -12.68 8.34
C GLN A 43 -4.21 -12.53 8.12
N SER A 44 -5.01 -12.67 9.18
CA SER A 44 -6.46 -12.44 9.11
C SER A 44 -6.81 -10.99 8.81
N VAL A 45 -6.08 -10.03 9.38
CA VAL A 45 -6.23 -8.60 9.06
C VAL A 45 -5.80 -8.33 7.61
N LEU A 46 -4.67 -8.89 7.17
CA LEU A 46 -4.17 -8.73 5.81
C LEU A 46 -5.15 -9.27 4.76
N ARG A 47 -5.86 -10.37 5.03
CA ARG A 47 -6.94 -10.85 4.15
C ARG A 47 -8.05 -9.84 3.95
N VAL A 48 -8.43 -9.09 4.99
CA VAL A 48 -9.43 -8.03 4.88
C VAL A 48 -8.89 -6.87 4.04
N VAL A 49 -7.65 -6.44 4.32
CA VAL A 49 -6.98 -5.39 3.53
C VAL A 49 -6.87 -5.78 2.06
N ALA A 50 -6.57 -7.06 1.78
CA ALA A 50 -6.46 -7.58 0.42
C ALA A 50 -7.76 -7.40 -0.37
N GLN A 51 -8.89 -7.80 0.23
CA GLN A 51 -10.22 -7.69 -0.40
C GLN A 51 -10.62 -6.24 -0.68
N ASP A 52 -10.17 -5.31 0.14
CA ASP A 52 -10.58 -3.91 0.05
C ASP A 52 -9.69 -3.11 -0.91
N PHE A 53 -8.37 -3.39 -0.98
CA PHE A 53 -7.40 -2.54 -1.69
C PHE A 53 -6.76 -3.15 -2.93
N ILE A 54 -6.67 -4.49 -3.06
CA ILE A 54 -6.09 -5.11 -4.26
C ILE A 54 -6.91 -4.80 -5.51
N PRO A 55 -8.26 -4.91 -5.51
CA PRO A 55 -9.07 -4.58 -6.68
C PRO A 55 -8.91 -3.11 -7.12
N GLU A 56 -8.87 -2.18 -6.17
CA GLU A 56 -8.63 -0.75 -6.47
C GLU A 56 -7.25 -0.55 -7.10
N THR A 57 -6.22 -1.17 -6.53
CA THR A 57 -4.84 -0.99 -6.96
C THR A 57 -4.64 -1.52 -8.38
N ALA A 58 -5.21 -2.69 -8.69
CA ALA A 58 -5.19 -3.29 -10.03
C ALA A 58 -5.90 -2.39 -11.05
N ALA A 59 -7.16 -2.01 -10.80
CA ALA A 59 -7.92 -1.14 -11.70
C ALA A 59 -7.23 0.23 -11.90
N SER A 60 -6.59 0.76 -10.85
CA SER A 60 -5.83 2.00 -10.93
C SER A 60 -4.58 1.86 -11.81
N ALA A 61 -3.86 0.74 -11.74
CA ALA A 61 -2.69 0.49 -12.56
C ALA A 61 -3.08 0.32 -14.04
N ASP A 62 -4.13 -0.43 -14.32
CA ASP A 62 -4.65 -0.62 -15.68
C ASP A 62 -5.05 0.71 -16.31
N PHE A 63 -5.80 1.54 -15.58
CA PHE A 63 -6.17 2.87 -16.03
C PHE A 63 -4.93 3.74 -16.32
N LEU A 64 -3.95 3.76 -15.41
CA LEU A 64 -2.75 4.58 -15.55
C LEU A 64 -1.88 4.12 -16.72
N ASN A 65 -1.69 2.82 -16.89
CA ASN A 65 -0.95 2.27 -18.01
C ASN A 65 -1.62 2.61 -19.35
N PHE A 66 -2.96 2.51 -19.41
CA PHE A 66 -3.71 2.98 -20.56
C PHE A 66 -3.49 4.48 -20.80
N TRP A 67 -3.68 5.32 -19.78
CA TRP A 67 -3.50 6.76 -19.88
C TRP A 67 -2.07 7.15 -20.33
N LEU A 68 -1.05 6.51 -19.75
CA LEU A 68 0.36 6.72 -20.10
C LEU A 68 0.65 6.37 -21.57
N SER A 69 0.04 5.29 -22.08
CA SER A 69 0.20 4.88 -23.49
C SER A 69 -0.32 5.92 -24.48
N GLN A 70 -1.37 6.66 -24.11
CA GLN A 70 -2.02 7.66 -24.96
C GLN A 70 -1.37 9.04 -24.83
N ASN A 71 -1.06 9.46 -23.60
CA ASN A 71 -0.67 10.85 -23.32
C ASN A 71 0.85 11.08 -23.32
N LYS A 72 1.64 10.05 -22.98
CA LYS A 72 3.12 10.08 -23.01
C LYS A 72 3.71 11.40 -22.46
N PRO A 73 3.45 11.75 -21.18
CA PRO A 73 3.94 13.01 -20.63
C PRO A 73 5.46 13.13 -20.72
N GLU A 74 6.02 14.33 -20.82
CA GLU A 74 7.47 14.50 -20.81
C GLU A 74 8.05 14.07 -19.45
N ALA A 75 9.27 13.53 -19.44
CA ALA A 75 9.95 13.21 -18.18
C ALA A 75 10.15 14.48 -17.34
N GLY A 76 10.05 14.33 -16.02
CA GLY A 76 10.00 15.47 -15.09
C GLY A 76 8.62 16.12 -14.94
N THR A 77 7.63 15.76 -15.77
CA THR A 77 6.26 16.23 -15.58
C THR A 77 5.71 15.69 -14.25
N PRO A 78 5.03 16.53 -13.43
CA PRO A 78 4.39 16.08 -12.20
C PRO A 78 3.47 14.87 -12.40
N ALA A 79 3.69 13.82 -11.62
CA ALA A 79 2.82 12.65 -11.48
C ALA A 79 1.77 12.86 -10.37
N VAL A 80 1.46 14.12 -10.06
CA VAL A 80 0.45 14.52 -9.08
C VAL A 80 -0.58 15.39 -9.78
N PHE A 81 -1.85 15.11 -9.52
CA PHE A 81 -2.94 15.92 -10.05
C PHE A 81 -3.53 16.78 -8.94
N ARG A 82 -3.74 18.07 -9.23
CA ARG A 82 -4.27 19.05 -8.25
C ARG A 82 -5.68 18.64 -7.82
N LEU A 83 -6.07 19.02 -6.60
CA LEU A 83 -7.47 18.89 -6.15
C LEU A 83 -8.43 19.48 -7.20
N GLY A 84 -9.36 18.66 -7.68
CA GLY A 84 -10.31 19.02 -8.75
C GLY A 84 -9.83 18.74 -10.18
N ALA A 85 -8.55 18.43 -10.38
CA ALA A 85 -8.01 17.89 -11.62
C ALA A 85 -7.72 16.41 -11.37
N SER A 86 -8.56 15.51 -11.88
CA SER A 86 -8.27 14.08 -11.91
C SER A 86 -8.06 13.68 -13.36
N ILE A 87 -7.11 12.76 -13.62
CA ILE A 87 -7.01 12.14 -14.95
C ILE A 87 -8.16 11.19 -15.24
N GLY A 88 -8.92 10.80 -14.22
CA GLY A 88 -10.08 9.95 -14.37
C GLY A 88 -10.43 9.20 -13.08
N SER A 89 -11.56 8.51 -13.13
CA SER A 89 -12.01 7.61 -12.09
C SER A 89 -12.00 6.17 -12.56
N ILE A 90 -11.82 5.25 -11.63
CA ILE A 90 -11.96 3.81 -11.82
C ILE A 90 -13.20 3.31 -11.07
N ASP A 91 -13.82 2.28 -11.64
CA ASP A 91 -14.84 1.49 -10.98
C ASP A 91 -14.24 0.12 -10.65
N PHE A 92 -14.42 -0.35 -9.42
CA PHE A 92 -13.92 -1.65 -8.96
C PHE A 92 -14.86 -2.26 -7.92
N GLN A 93 -14.73 -3.57 -7.69
CA GLN A 93 -15.55 -4.28 -6.71
C GLN A 93 -14.78 -4.44 -5.40
N VAL A 94 -15.39 -4.01 -4.31
CA VAL A 94 -15.00 -4.41 -2.95
C VAL A 94 -16.06 -5.37 -2.46
N ARG A 95 -15.72 -6.66 -2.45
CA ARG A 95 -16.64 -7.75 -2.12
C ARG A 95 -17.87 -7.71 -3.04
N ALA A 96 -19.05 -7.39 -2.53
CA ALA A 96 -20.29 -7.29 -3.30
C ALA A 96 -20.68 -5.84 -3.65
N GLN A 97 -19.80 -4.86 -3.38
CA GLN A 97 -20.09 -3.44 -3.56
C GLN A 97 -19.23 -2.84 -4.66
N ALA A 98 -19.88 -2.23 -5.66
CA ALA A 98 -19.21 -1.38 -6.63
C ALA A 98 -18.78 -0.06 -5.97
N ILE A 99 -17.51 0.30 -6.14
CA ILE A 99 -16.94 1.56 -5.66
C ILE A 99 -16.33 2.31 -6.84
N LYS A 100 -16.53 3.63 -6.86
CA LYS A 100 -15.87 4.56 -7.76
C LYS A 100 -14.84 5.37 -7.00
N ALA A 101 -13.60 5.42 -7.48
CA ALA A 101 -12.53 6.23 -6.89
C ALA A 101 -11.79 7.03 -7.94
N LEU A 102 -11.23 8.18 -7.53
CA LEU A 102 -10.30 8.94 -8.36
C LEU A 102 -8.97 8.21 -8.43
N VAL A 103 -8.31 8.30 -9.59
CA VAL A 103 -6.98 7.73 -9.77
C VAL A 103 -5.92 8.66 -9.19
N VAL A 104 -5.11 8.13 -8.27
CA VAL A 104 -4.04 8.87 -7.57
C VAL A 104 -2.71 8.13 -7.76
N PRO A 105 -1.75 8.65 -8.55
CA PRO A 105 -0.50 7.94 -8.86
C PRO A 105 0.43 7.68 -7.67
N TYR A 106 0.31 8.45 -6.59
CA TYR A 106 1.17 8.34 -5.40
C TYR A 106 1.23 6.91 -4.82
N ARG A 107 0.12 6.15 -4.87
CA ARG A 107 0.11 4.75 -4.41
C ARG A 107 1.09 3.87 -5.20
N HIS A 108 1.22 4.12 -6.50
CA HIS A 108 2.10 3.36 -7.40
C HIS A 108 3.55 3.77 -7.22
N PHE A 109 3.82 5.04 -6.86
CA PHE A 109 5.14 5.47 -6.41
C PHE A 109 5.60 4.74 -5.14
N GLN A 110 4.68 4.41 -4.21
CA GLN A 110 5.03 3.57 -3.06
C GLN A 110 5.17 2.10 -3.45
N LEU A 111 4.26 1.60 -4.29
CA LEU A 111 4.24 0.20 -4.68
C LEU A 111 5.49 -0.22 -5.48
N GLN A 112 5.99 0.62 -6.38
CA GLN A 112 7.23 0.32 -7.13
C GLN A 112 8.45 0.10 -6.20
N ARG A 113 8.47 0.72 -5.00
CA ARG A 113 9.56 0.54 -4.03
C ARG A 113 9.50 -0.86 -3.42
N ILE A 114 8.29 -1.37 -3.20
CA ILE A 114 8.07 -2.75 -2.75
C ILE A 114 8.52 -3.72 -3.84
N HIS A 115 8.15 -3.47 -5.10
CA HIS A 115 8.63 -4.29 -6.21
C HIS A 115 10.14 -4.31 -6.31
N ARG A 116 10.80 -3.15 -6.18
CA ARG A 116 12.25 -3.07 -6.21
C ARG A 116 12.88 -3.93 -5.12
N VAL A 117 12.43 -3.79 -3.86
CA VAL A 117 12.94 -4.59 -2.75
C VAL A 117 12.71 -6.09 -2.99
N PHE A 118 11.54 -6.47 -3.50
CA PHE A 118 11.23 -7.86 -3.82
C PHE A 118 12.10 -8.41 -4.96
N ASP A 119 12.20 -7.68 -6.06
CA ASP A 119 12.95 -8.05 -7.26
C ASP A 119 14.47 -8.14 -6.96
N GLU A 120 15.00 -7.28 -6.09
CA GLU A 120 16.41 -7.29 -5.63
C GLU A 120 16.70 -8.34 -4.54
N SER A 121 15.68 -8.98 -3.97
CA SER A 121 15.84 -10.00 -2.91
C SER A 121 16.26 -11.36 -3.46
N GLU A 122 16.92 -12.17 -2.64
CA GLU A 122 17.27 -13.55 -2.97
C GLU A 122 16.02 -14.41 -3.29
N THR A 123 16.15 -15.38 -4.19
CA THR A 123 15.05 -16.27 -4.60
C THR A 123 14.35 -16.95 -3.41
N GLN A 124 15.10 -17.32 -2.37
CA GLN A 124 14.51 -17.91 -1.17
C GLN A 124 13.60 -16.92 -0.42
N VAL A 125 14.02 -15.65 -0.33
CA VAL A 125 13.24 -14.57 0.28
C VAL A 125 12.01 -14.27 -0.57
N GLN A 126 12.17 -14.15 -1.89
CA GLN A 126 11.04 -13.98 -2.82
C GLN A 126 9.99 -15.09 -2.65
N GLY A 127 10.44 -16.35 -2.55
CA GLY A 127 9.55 -17.49 -2.30
C GLY A 127 8.81 -17.41 -0.96
N ARG A 128 9.46 -16.95 0.11
CA ARG A 128 8.81 -16.73 1.41
C ARG A 128 7.76 -15.62 1.34
N VAL A 129 8.11 -14.47 0.76
CA VAL A 129 7.20 -13.32 0.58
C VAL A 129 5.99 -13.72 -0.27
N ASN A 130 6.22 -14.38 -1.40
CA ASN A 130 5.13 -14.80 -2.28
C ASN A 130 4.16 -15.77 -1.59
N ARG A 131 4.68 -16.74 -0.81
CA ARG A 131 3.83 -17.67 -0.05
C ARG A 131 2.97 -16.95 0.99
N LEU A 132 3.54 -16.00 1.72
CA LEU A 132 2.82 -15.20 2.71
C LEU A 132 1.73 -14.34 2.07
N LEU A 133 2.07 -13.59 1.01
CA LEU A 133 1.10 -12.73 0.34
C LEU A 133 -0.01 -13.58 -0.30
N SER A 134 0.32 -14.75 -0.84
CA SER A 134 -0.66 -15.71 -1.35
C SER A 134 -1.63 -16.20 -0.27
N SER A 135 -1.15 -16.53 0.94
CA SER A 135 -2.03 -16.95 2.06
C SER A 135 -2.99 -15.86 2.53
N CYS A 136 -2.70 -14.61 2.16
CA CYS A 136 -3.50 -13.43 2.48
C CYS A 136 -4.33 -12.92 1.28
N GLY A 137 -4.25 -13.54 0.10
CA GLY A 137 -4.93 -13.04 -1.12
C GLY A 137 -4.31 -11.76 -1.69
N MET A 138 -3.03 -11.49 -1.41
CA MET A 138 -2.30 -10.28 -1.82
C MET A 138 -1.22 -10.53 -2.87
N ALA A 139 -1.07 -11.75 -3.38
CA ALA A 139 0.04 -12.09 -4.29
C ALA A 139 0.12 -11.17 -5.52
N ASP A 140 -1.03 -10.75 -6.06
CA ASP A 140 -1.11 -9.87 -7.23
C ASP A 140 -0.40 -8.53 -7.02
N VAL A 141 -0.27 -8.06 -5.77
CA VAL A 141 0.42 -6.81 -5.45
C VAL A 141 1.85 -6.78 -5.97
N LEU A 142 2.52 -7.93 -6.08
CA LEU A 142 3.88 -8.05 -6.60
C LEU A 142 3.97 -7.83 -8.12
N ASN A 143 2.86 -7.99 -8.82
CA ASN A 143 2.78 -7.94 -10.28
C ASN A 143 2.02 -6.72 -10.81
N ILE A 144 1.28 -5.99 -9.97
CA ILE A 144 0.58 -4.76 -10.34
C ILE A 144 1.62 -3.63 -10.55
N LYS A 145 2.20 -3.55 -11.75
CA LYS A 145 3.27 -2.60 -12.09
C LYS A 145 2.77 -1.53 -13.07
N LEU A 146 3.27 -0.30 -12.91
CA LEU A 146 3.17 0.70 -13.97
C LEU A 146 4.25 0.44 -15.02
N GLN A 147 3.92 0.66 -16.29
CA GLN A 147 4.87 0.56 -17.41
C GLN A 147 5.91 1.68 -17.40
N ARG A 148 5.65 2.75 -16.64
CA ARG A 148 6.54 3.88 -16.48
C ARG A 148 6.75 4.19 -15.00
N GLN A 149 7.99 4.43 -14.62
CA GLN A 149 8.36 4.70 -13.23
C GLN A 149 8.04 6.13 -12.81
N ILE A 150 7.88 6.31 -11.50
CA ILE A 150 7.68 7.61 -10.87
C ILE A 150 8.90 7.94 -10.02
N GLY A 151 9.53 9.09 -10.24
CA GLY A 151 10.64 9.59 -9.45
C GLY A 151 10.21 10.65 -8.45
N ARG A 152 11.20 11.30 -7.84
CA ARG A 152 11.00 12.55 -7.09
C ARG A 152 11.98 13.61 -7.54
N LEU A 153 11.47 14.82 -7.76
CA LEU A 153 12.24 16.04 -8.03
C LEU A 153 11.64 17.16 -7.18
N ASP A 154 12.47 17.87 -6.42
CA ASP A 154 12.04 18.99 -5.55
C ASP A 154 10.84 18.67 -4.63
N ASN A 155 10.87 17.47 -4.02
CA ASN A 155 9.81 16.91 -3.17
C ASN A 155 8.47 16.61 -3.87
N LEU A 156 8.43 16.60 -5.20
CA LEU A 156 7.26 16.27 -6.00
C LEU A 156 7.47 14.97 -6.78
N GLU A 157 6.45 14.12 -6.84
CA GLU A 157 6.46 12.94 -7.72
C GLU A 157 6.42 13.36 -9.19
N VAL A 158 7.30 12.79 -10.01
CA VAL A 158 7.42 13.11 -11.45
C VAL A 158 7.53 11.84 -12.29
N TRP A 159 7.09 11.87 -13.54
CA TRP A 159 7.31 10.76 -14.48
C TRP A 159 8.79 10.67 -14.87
N LEU A 160 9.37 9.47 -14.82
CA LEU A 160 10.72 9.19 -15.31
C LEU A 160 10.72 8.85 -16.80
N ASP A 161 11.88 8.73 -17.44
CA ASP A 161 11.97 8.22 -18.82
C ASP A 161 11.50 6.76 -18.94
#